data_AF-A0A2T9Q9J3-F1
#
_entry.id   AF-A0A2T9Q9J3-F1
#
_cell.length_a   1.000
_cell.length_b   1.000
_cell.length_c   1.000
_cell.angle_alpha   90.00
_cell.angle_beta   90.00
_cell.angle_gamma   90.00
#
_symmetry.space_group_name_H-M   'P 1'
#
loop_
_entity.id
_entity.type
_entity.pdbx_description
1 polymer ?
#
loop_
_entity_poly.entity_id
_entity_poly.type
_entity_poly.pdbx_seq_one_letter_code
_entity_poly.pdbx_strand_id
1 'polypeptide(L)'
;MMGMKETVSNIVTSQAEKGGVKHVYYVACGGSYAAFYPAKAFLEKEAKALTVGLYNSGEFINNPPVALGENAVVVVASHKGNTPETIKAAEIARQHGAPVIGLTWIMDSPLVAHCDYVETYTFGDGKDIAGEKTMKGLLSAVELLQQTEGYAHYDDFQDGVSKINRIVWRACEQVAERAQAFAQEYKDDKVIYTVASGAGYGAAYLQSICIFMEMQWIHSACIHSGEFFHGPFEITDANTPFLFQFSEGNTRAVDERALNFLKKYGRRIEVVDAKELGLSTIKTTVIDYFNHSLFNNVYPVYNRALAEARQHPLTTRRYMWKVEY
;
A
#
# COMPACT_ATOMS: atom_id res chain seq x y z
N MET A 1 15.20 -18.72 6.10
CA MET A 1 15.34 -17.38 5.52
C MET A 1 15.60 -16.41 6.65
N MET A 2 16.51 -15.46 6.41
CA MET A 2 16.78 -14.34 7.30
C MET A 2 15.52 -13.49 7.47
N GLY A 3 15.27 -12.94 8.66
CA GLY A 3 14.15 -12.02 8.90
C GLY A 3 14.53 -10.56 8.65
N MET A 4 13.53 -9.68 8.48
CA MET A 4 13.75 -8.29 8.03
C MET A 4 14.74 -7.53 8.91
N LYS A 5 14.67 -7.72 10.22
CA LYS A 5 15.60 -7.12 11.19
C LYS A 5 17.06 -7.47 10.88
N GLU A 6 17.34 -8.76 10.67
CA GLU A 6 18.68 -9.27 10.38
C GLU A 6 19.15 -8.86 8.97
N THR A 7 18.24 -8.88 7.99
CA THR A 7 18.47 -8.33 6.65
C THR A 7 18.94 -6.87 6.73
N VAL A 8 18.22 -6.03 7.47
CA VAL A 8 18.58 -4.62 7.66
C VAL A 8 19.90 -4.48 8.44
N SER A 9 20.14 -5.28 9.48
CA SER A 9 21.41 -5.25 10.23
C SER A 9 22.62 -5.50 9.34
N ASN A 10 22.52 -6.46 8.41
CA ASN A 10 23.58 -6.76 7.46
C ASN A 10 23.81 -5.60 6.47
N ILE A 11 22.73 -4.98 5.98
CA ILE A 11 22.82 -3.80 5.11
C ILE A 11 23.47 -2.63 5.84
N VAL A 12 22.99 -2.26 7.03
CA VAL A 12 23.54 -1.14 7.81
C VAL A 12 25.03 -1.37 8.12
N THR A 13 25.41 -2.60 8.49
CA THR A 13 26.80 -2.96 8.76
C THR A 13 27.67 -2.84 7.49
N SER A 14 27.22 -3.41 6.37
CA SER A 14 27.97 -3.37 5.11
C SER A 14 28.12 -1.96 4.53
N GLN A 15 27.21 -1.05 4.86
CA GLN A 15 27.24 0.34 4.41
C GLN A 15 27.95 1.30 5.37
N ALA A 16 28.30 0.86 6.59
CA ALA A 16 28.89 1.73 7.62
C ALA A 16 30.19 2.42 7.14
N GLU A 17 31.11 1.66 6.54
CA GLU A 17 32.39 2.18 6.03
C GLU A 17 32.22 3.06 4.77
N LYS A 18 31.08 2.95 4.09
CA LYS A 18 30.75 3.71 2.88
C LYS A 18 30.02 5.01 3.18
N GLY A 19 29.85 5.37 4.45
CA GLY A 19 29.14 6.58 4.88
C GLY A 19 27.69 6.33 5.33
N GLY A 20 27.31 5.07 5.53
CA GLY A 20 26.02 4.65 6.07
C GLY A 20 24.88 4.67 5.05
N VAL A 21 23.71 4.23 5.51
CA VAL A 21 22.46 4.34 4.74
C VAL A 21 21.94 5.78 4.84
N LYS A 22 21.66 6.41 3.70
CA LYS A 22 21.14 7.78 3.60
C LYS A 22 19.83 7.85 2.80
N HIS A 23 19.67 6.96 1.83
CA HIS A 23 18.54 6.98 0.92
C HIS A 23 17.81 5.63 0.93
N VAL A 24 16.49 5.66 0.97
CA VAL A 24 15.65 4.46 0.87
C VAL A 24 14.71 4.62 -0.32
N TYR A 25 14.76 3.71 -1.28
CA TYR A 25 13.89 3.75 -2.46
C TYR A 25 12.99 2.53 -2.50
N TYR A 26 11.69 2.77 -2.44
CA TYR A 26 10.67 1.77 -2.68
C TYR A 26 10.30 1.78 -4.17
N VAL A 27 10.44 0.64 -4.85
CA VAL A 27 10.27 0.57 -6.30
C VAL A 27 9.42 -0.64 -6.70
N ALA A 28 8.27 -0.38 -7.33
CA ALA A 28 7.36 -1.45 -7.75
C ALA A 28 6.35 -0.97 -8.81
N CYS A 29 5.46 -1.87 -9.25
CA CYS A 29 4.36 -1.56 -10.17
C CYS A 29 2.99 -1.80 -9.51
N GLY A 30 1.99 -1.01 -9.91
CA GLY A 30 0.57 -1.23 -9.58
C GLY A 30 0.29 -1.40 -8.08
N GLY A 31 -0.41 -2.48 -7.71
CA GLY A 31 -0.71 -2.77 -6.31
C GLY A 31 0.52 -3.06 -5.43
N SER A 32 1.68 -3.42 -6.01
CA SER A 32 2.93 -3.52 -5.23
C SER A 32 3.54 -2.15 -4.93
N TYR A 33 3.40 -1.19 -5.84
CA TYR A 33 3.75 0.21 -5.59
C TYR A 33 2.88 0.80 -4.48
N ALA A 34 1.57 0.56 -4.58
CA ALA A 34 0.60 0.99 -3.57
C ALA A 34 0.95 0.50 -2.15
N ALA A 35 1.40 -0.76 -2.03
CA ALA A 35 1.75 -1.38 -0.76
C ALA A 35 2.92 -0.72 -0.01
N PHE A 36 3.71 0.13 -0.68
CA PHE A 36 4.82 0.86 -0.06
C PHE A 36 4.46 2.26 0.45
N TYR A 37 3.23 2.74 0.23
CA TYR A 37 2.78 4.03 0.78
C TYR A 37 2.97 4.16 2.29
N PRO A 38 2.66 3.14 3.12
CA PRO A 38 2.88 3.23 4.56
C PRO A 38 4.35 3.37 4.92
N ALA A 39 5.24 2.66 4.22
CA ALA A 39 6.68 2.71 4.45
C ALA A 39 7.26 4.09 4.08
N LYS A 40 6.82 4.65 2.95
CA LYS A 40 7.13 6.04 2.56
C LYS A 40 6.67 7.03 3.62
N ALA A 41 5.38 6.98 3.98
CA ALA A 41 4.79 7.92 4.93
C ALA A 41 5.45 7.82 6.32
N PHE A 42 5.85 6.62 6.73
CA PHE A 42 6.63 6.39 7.95
C PHE A 42 7.97 7.10 7.92
N LEU A 43 8.80 6.85 6.91
CA LEU A 43 10.13 7.47 6.83
C LEU A 43 10.04 8.99 6.64
N GLU A 44 9.08 9.51 5.87
CA GLU A 44 8.88 10.97 5.74
C GLU A 44 8.52 11.66 7.06
N LYS A 45 7.80 10.97 7.94
CA LYS A 45 7.32 11.52 9.20
C LYS A 45 8.33 11.33 10.34
N GLU A 46 9.00 10.19 10.38
CA GLU A 46 9.79 9.77 11.55
C GLU A 46 11.31 9.92 11.36
N ALA A 47 11.82 9.89 10.12
CA ALA A 47 13.25 10.03 9.86
C ALA A 47 13.71 11.50 9.90
N LYS A 48 14.90 11.73 10.44
CA LYS A 48 15.54 13.06 10.44
C LYS A 48 16.59 13.18 9.35
N ALA A 49 17.31 12.10 9.05
CA ALA A 49 18.43 12.08 8.12
C ALA A 49 18.15 11.23 6.88
N LEU A 50 17.48 10.08 7.04
CA LEU A 50 17.10 9.25 5.90
C LEU A 50 16.12 10.00 4.99
N THR A 51 16.41 9.98 3.69
CA THR A 51 15.43 10.40 2.68
C THR A 51 14.75 9.17 2.09
N VAL A 52 13.47 9.29 1.75
CA VAL A 52 12.71 8.20 1.11
C VAL A 52 12.15 8.64 -0.24
N GLY A 53 12.14 7.71 -1.19
CA GLY A 53 11.44 7.86 -2.47
C GLY A 53 10.58 6.63 -2.77
N LEU A 54 9.48 6.85 -3.49
CA LEU A 54 8.56 5.80 -3.93
C LEU A 54 8.33 5.95 -5.43
N TYR A 55 8.83 5.01 -6.22
CA TYR A 55 8.85 5.11 -7.68
C TYR A 55 8.13 3.94 -8.34
N ASN A 56 7.43 4.24 -9.44
CA ASN A 56 7.03 3.21 -10.38
C ASN A 56 8.31 2.58 -10.98
N SER A 57 8.38 1.25 -11.11
CA SER A 57 9.59 0.59 -11.64
C SER A 57 10.01 1.10 -13.02
N GLY A 58 9.06 1.33 -13.92
CA GLY A 58 9.33 1.84 -15.26
C GLY A 58 9.90 3.27 -15.24
N GLU A 59 9.38 4.12 -14.36
CA GLU A 59 9.92 5.47 -14.16
C GLU A 59 11.33 5.43 -13.54
N PHE A 60 11.53 4.60 -12.52
CA PHE A 60 12.82 4.44 -11.86
C PHE A 60 13.93 3.98 -12.82
N ILE A 61 13.62 3.07 -13.75
CA ILE A 61 14.59 2.60 -14.76
C ILE A 61 15.01 3.74 -15.68
N ASN A 62 14.06 4.56 -16.12
CA ASN A 62 14.30 5.58 -17.15
C ASN A 62 14.73 6.93 -16.57
N ASN A 63 14.45 7.17 -15.30
CA ASN A 63 14.78 8.40 -14.59
C ASN A 63 15.20 8.09 -13.14
N PRO A 64 16.30 7.34 -12.93
CA PRO A 64 16.75 6.99 -11.60
C PRO A 64 17.17 8.25 -10.82
N PRO A 65 16.92 8.31 -9.51
CA PRO A 65 17.40 9.41 -8.68
C PRO A 65 18.92 9.53 -8.75
N VAL A 66 19.46 10.75 -8.88
CA VAL A 66 20.92 10.99 -8.90
C VAL A 66 21.61 10.47 -7.63
N ALA A 67 20.89 10.45 -6.51
CA ALA A 67 21.37 9.93 -5.22
C ALA A 67 21.28 8.39 -5.11
N LEU A 68 20.89 7.67 -6.18
CA LEU A 68 20.99 6.22 -6.22
C LEU A 68 22.46 5.80 -6.29
N GLY A 69 22.93 5.11 -5.25
CA GLY A 69 24.34 4.75 -5.11
C GLY A 69 24.57 3.85 -3.89
N GLU A 70 25.82 3.76 -3.45
CA GLU A 70 26.19 2.91 -2.32
C GLU A 70 25.47 3.29 -1.02
N ASN A 71 25.20 4.57 -0.76
CA ASN A 71 24.45 5.00 0.43
C ASN A 71 22.93 4.82 0.31
N ALA A 72 22.44 4.11 -0.71
CA ALA A 72 21.02 3.82 -0.89
C ALA A 72 20.68 2.37 -0.54
N VAL A 73 19.45 2.15 -0.08
CA VAL A 73 18.83 0.82 0.00
C VAL A 73 17.61 0.83 -0.91
N VAL A 74 17.48 -0.18 -1.76
CA VAL A 74 16.32 -0.30 -2.66
C VAL A 74 15.47 -1.48 -2.24
N VAL A 75 14.18 -1.23 -2.00
CA VAL A 75 13.19 -2.27 -1.68
C VAL A 75 12.25 -2.42 -2.86
N VAL A 76 12.26 -3.61 -3.45
CA VAL A 76 11.44 -3.94 -4.63
C VAL A 76 10.35 -4.94 -4.29
N ALA A 77 9.21 -4.88 -4.99
CA ALA A 77 8.13 -5.86 -4.80
C ALA A 77 7.50 -6.32 -6.11
N SER A 78 7.43 -7.65 -6.31
CA SER A 78 6.68 -8.28 -7.40
C SER A 78 6.01 -9.56 -6.91
N HIS A 79 4.72 -9.72 -7.17
CA HIS A 79 3.94 -10.78 -6.54
C HIS A 79 4.36 -12.18 -6.94
N LYS A 80 4.40 -12.44 -8.24
CA LYS A 80 4.94 -13.68 -8.81
C LYS A 80 6.44 -13.58 -9.14
N GLY A 81 7.08 -12.47 -8.75
CA GLY A 81 8.49 -12.18 -9.04
C GLY A 81 8.86 -12.12 -10.53
N ASN A 82 7.88 -11.86 -11.41
CA ASN A 82 8.03 -11.92 -12.86
C ASN A 82 7.71 -10.58 -13.57
N THR A 83 7.60 -9.47 -12.83
CA THR A 83 7.34 -8.14 -13.40
C THR A 83 8.63 -7.61 -14.05
N PRO A 84 8.71 -7.49 -15.39
CA PRO A 84 9.97 -7.18 -16.09
C PRO A 84 10.63 -5.88 -15.61
N GLU A 85 9.84 -4.82 -15.41
CA GLU A 85 10.32 -3.53 -14.96
C GLU A 85 10.85 -3.61 -13.52
N THR A 86 10.19 -4.34 -12.62
CA THR A 86 10.70 -4.49 -11.25
C THR A 86 12.00 -5.28 -11.20
N ILE A 87 12.14 -6.31 -12.04
CA ILE A 87 13.39 -7.08 -12.18
C ILE A 87 14.51 -6.16 -12.68
N LYS A 88 14.23 -5.37 -13.72
CA LYS A 88 15.23 -4.44 -14.27
C LYS A 88 15.58 -3.31 -13.31
N ALA A 89 14.62 -2.82 -12.52
CA ALA A 89 14.88 -1.84 -11.47
C ALA A 89 15.82 -2.38 -10.38
N ALA A 90 15.64 -3.65 -9.97
CA ALA A 90 16.54 -4.33 -9.04
C ALA A 90 17.96 -4.46 -9.62
N GLU A 91 18.07 -4.85 -10.89
CA GLU A 91 19.35 -4.91 -11.60
C GLU A 91 20.07 -3.55 -11.63
N ILE A 92 19.36 -2.47 -11.99
CA ILE A 92 19.92 -1.10 -12.04
C ILE A 92 20.37 -0.63 -10.66
N ALA A 93 19.59 -0.89 -9.61
CA ALA A 93 19.96 -0.55 -8.24
C ALA A 93 21.31 -1.20 -7.85
N ARG A 94 21.48 -2.49 -8.14
CA ARG A 94 22.74 -3.20 -7.88
C ARG A 94 23.90 -2.68 -8.71
N GLN A 95 23.66 -2.32 -9.97
CA GLN A 95 24.68 -1.69 -10.83
C GLN A 95 25.19 -0.35 -10.27
N HIS A 96 24.35 0.36 -9.51
CA HIS A 96 24.73 1.58 -8.80
C HIS A 96 25.33 1.32 -7.41
N GLY A 97 25.50 0.06 -7.01
CA GLY A 97 26.07 -0.33 -5.71
C GLY A 97 25.07 -0.27 -4.54
N ALA A 98 23.79 -0.07 -4.81
CA ALA A 98 22.75 -0.08 -3.78
C ALA A 98 22.32 -1.54 -3.47
N PRO A 99 22.35 -1.98 -2.20
CA PRO A 99 21.77 -3.27 -1.80
C PRO A 99 20.27 -3.30 -2.07
N VAL A 100 19.79 -4.46 -2.55
CA VAL A 100 18.39 -4.67 -2.92
C VAL A 100 17.71 -5.69 -2.02
N ILE A 101 16.58 -5.30 -1.42
CA ILE A 101 15.65 -6.18 -0.71
C ILE A 101 14.47 -6.49 -1.63
N GLY A 102 14.29 -7.75 -2.02
CA GLY A 102 13.18 -8.23 -2.83
C GLY A 102 12.04 -8.80 -2.00
N LEU A 103 10.83 -8.27 -2.17
CA LEU A 103 9.59 -8.83 -1.62
C LEU A 103 8.83 -9.61 -2.69
N THR A 104 8.71 -10.93 -2.53
CA THR A 104 8.00 -11.81 -3.48
C THR A 104 7.21 -12.89 -2.75
N TRP A 105 6.11 -13.36 -3.33
CA TRP A 105 5.40 -14.53 -2.79
C TRP A 105 6.05 -15.84 -3.25
N ILE A 106 6.73 -15.83 -4.41
CA ILE A 106 7.33 -17.02 -5.03
C ILE A 106 8.85 -16.89 -5.00
N MET A 107 9.53 -17.79 -4.27
CA MET A 107 10.99 -17.81 -4.17
C MET A 107 11.67 -18.25 -5.47
N ASP A 108 11.05 -19.16 -6.22
CA ASP A 108 11.56 -19.59 -7.52
C ASP A 108 11.10 -18.63 -8.62
N SER A 109 11.48 -17.35 -8.51
CA SER A 109 11.08 -16.31 -9.45
C SER A 109 12.27 -15.52 -9.99
N PRO A 110 12.18 -14.98 -11.22
CA PRO A 110 13.28 -14.23 -11.83
C PRO A 110 13.81 -13.08 -10.97
N LEU A 111 12.94 -12.38 -10.22
CA LEU A 111 13.33 -11.27 -9.34
C LEU A 111 14.41 -11.66 -8.32
N VAL A 112 14.39 -12.90 -7.80
CA VAL A 112 15.29 -13.35 -6.75
C VAL A 112 16.76 -13.28 -7.16
N ALA A 113 17.09 -13.56 -8.42
CA ALA A 113 18.45 -13.49 -8.93
C ALA A 113 19.03 -12.06 -8.93
N HIS A 114 18.17 -11.04 -8.86
CA HIS A 114 18.52 -9.63 -8.91
C HIS A 114 18.41 -8.93 -7.55
N CYS A 115 18.18 -9.66 -6.46
CA CYS A 115 18.12 -9.12 -5.12
C CYS A 115 19.27 -9.67 -4.26
N ASP A 116 19.83 -8.83 -3.38
CA ASP A 116 20.85 -9.28 -2.42
C ASP A 116 20.21 -9.97 -1.21
N TYR A 117 18.98 -9.56 -0.87
CA TYR A 117 18.15 -10.16 0.17
C TYR A 117 16.74 -10.39 -0.35
N VAL A 118 16.09 -11.48 0.07
CA VAL A 118 14.71 -11.79 -0.34
C VAL A 118 13.88 -12.17 0.87
N GLU A 119 12.69 -11.57 0.95
CA GLU A 119 11.69 -11.82 1.98
C GLU A 119 10.40 -12.30 1.31
N THR A 120 9.91 -13.45 1.76
CA THR A 120 8.56 -13.91 1.40
C THR A 120 7.51 -13.28 2.30
N TYR A 121 6.29 -13.23 1.78
CA TYR A 121 5.12 -12.79 2.52
C TYR A 121 3.96 -13.75 2.32
N THR A 122 2.99 -13.67 3.23
CA THR A 122 1.77 -14.46 3.20
C THR A 122 0.75 -13.86 2.21
N PHE A 123 -0.04 -14.73 1.59
CA PHE A 123 -1.07 -14.35 0.63
C PHE A 123 -2.18 -15.41 0.60
N GLY A 124 -3.37 -15.03 0.14
CA GLY A 124 -4.54 -15.91 0.04
C GLY A 124 -5.50 -15.78 1.22
N ASP A 125 -6.50 -16.68 1.23
CA ASP A 125 -7.50 -16.74 2.28
C ASP A 125 -6.86 -17.19 3.61
N GLY A 126 -7.25 -16.55 4.71
CA GLY A 126 -6.72 -16.85 6.04
C GLY A 126 -5.24 -16.49 6.23
N LYS A 127 -4.63 -15.72 5.32
CA LYS A 127 -3.24 -15.27 5.45
C LYS A 127 -3.00 -14.51 6.77
N ASP A 128 -1.78 -14.61 7.28
CA ASP A 128 -1.29 -13.76 8.35
C ASP A 128 -1.12 -12.32 7.83
N ILE A 129 -1.91 -11.38 8.34
CA ILE A 129 -1.87 -9.97 7.92
C ILE A 129 -0.55 -9.32 8.33
N ALA A 130 0.00 -9.66 9.50
CA ALA A 130 1.29 -9.13 9.95
C ALA A 130 2.45 -9.56 9.03
N GLY A 131 2.32 -10.73 8.39
CA GLY A 131 3.26 -11.27 7.42
C GLY A 131 3.02 -10.85 5.97
N GLU A 132 2.06 -9.97 5.68
CA GLU A 132 1.70 -9.61 4.30
C GLU A 132 2.68 -8.60 3.66
N LYS A 133 2.62 -8.48 2.32
CA LYS A 133 3.50 -7.59 1.53
C LYS A 133 3.60 -6.15 2.08
N THR A 134 2.47 -5.52 2.39
CA THR A 134 2.41 -4.14 2.92
C THR A 134 3.13 -4.04 4.26
N MET A 135 2.90 -5.00 5.16
CA MET A 135 3.53 -5.04 6.48
C MET A 135 5.02 -5.34 6.39
N LYS A 136 5.46 -6.20 5.46
CA LYS A 136 6.89 -6.40 5.16
C LYS A 136 7.56 -5.13 4.64
N GLY A 137 6.90 -4.40 3.74
CA GLY A 137 7.37 -3.10 3.26
C GLY A 137 7.52 -2.09 4.40
N LEU A 138 6.49 -1.95 5.24
CA LEU A 138 6.52 -1.07 6.41
C LEU A 138 7.58 -1.49 7.44
N LEU A 139 7.71 -2.80 7.71
CA LEU A 139 8.72 -3.32 8.63
C LEU A 139 10.14 -3.02 8.15
N SER A 140 10.41 -3.06 6.84
CA SER A 140 11.72 -2.65 6.30
C SER A 140 12.05 -1.20 6.66
N ALA A 141 11.07 -0.29 6.58
CA ALA A 141 11.21 1.12 6.92
C ALA A 141 11.46 1.32 8.42
N VAL A 142 10.69 0.62 9.27
CA VAL A 142 10.82 0.69 10.73
C VAL A 142 12.17 0.16 11.19
N GLU A 143 12.62 -0.97 10.66
CA GLU A 143 13.92 -1.55 10.99
C GLU A 143 15.07 -0.65 10.51
N LEU A 144 14.97 -0.09 9.29
CA LEU A 144 15.96 0.87 8.78
C LEU A 144 16.09 2.07 9.72
N LEU A 145 14.97 2.70 10.11
CA LEU A 145 15.01 3.83 11.04
C LEU A 145 15.55 3.43 12.41
N GLN A 146 15.04 2.33 12.97
CA GLN A 146 15.45 1.83 14.29
C GLN A 146 16.96 1.58 14.38
N GLN A 147 17.56 1.06 13.32
CA GLN A 147 18.97 0.65 13.30
C GLN A 147 19.93 1.75 12.82
N THR A 148 19.40 2.86 12.28
CA THR A 148 20.22 4.00 11.80
C THR A 148 20.10 5.24 12.70
N GLU A 149 18.88 5.60 13.09
CA GLU A 149 18.58 6.81 13.87
C GLU A 149 17.97 6.49 15.25
N GLY A 150 17.45 5.27 15.43
CA GLY A 150 16.63 4.88 16.56
C GLY A 150 15.17 5.35 16.39
N TYR A 151 14.21 4.53 16.82
CA TYR A 151 12.80 4.85 16.74
C TYR A 151 12.13 4.77 18.12
N ALA A 152 11.72 5.93 18.65
CA ALA A 152 11.17 6.04 20.01
C ALA A 152 9.89 5.23 20.24
N HIS A 153 9.14 4.92 19.17
CA HIS A 153 7.87 4.20 19.23
C HIS A 153 7.97 2.79 18.63
N TYR A 154 9.17 2.20 18.61
CA TYR A 154 9.38 0.84 18.10
C TYR A 154 8.51 -0.20 18.80
N ASP A 155 8.43 -0.18 20.14
CA ASP A 155 7.61 -1.13 20.90
C ASP A 155 6.10 -0.95 20.65
N ASP A 156 5.65 0.31 20.48
CA ASP A 156 4.26 0.60 20.11
C ASP A 156 3.93 0.05 18.71
N PHE A 157 4.87 0.14 17.77
CA PHE A 157 4.74 -0.45 16.45
C PHE A 157 4.63 -1.97 16.52
N GLN A 158 5.52 -2.64 17.26
CA GLN A 158 5.49 -4.10 17.42
C GLN A 158 4.19 -4.58 18.10
N ASP A 159 3.69 -3.84 19.10
CA ASP A 159 2.37 -4.08 19.69
C ASP A 159 1.25 -3.95 18.65
N GLY A 160 1.29 -2.93 17.78
CA GLY A 160 0.37 -2.80 16.65
C GLY A 160 0.41 -3.97 15.68
N VAL A 161 1.61 -4.43 15.30
CA VAL A 161 1.82 -5.63 14.46
C VAL A 161 1.16 -6.86 15.10
N SER A 162 1.29 -7.03 16.41
CA SER A 162 0.69 -8.18 17.12
C SER A 162 -0.84 -8.18 17.11
N LYS A 163 -1.47 -7.00 16.93
CA LYS A 163 -2.92 -6.80 16.99
C LYS A 163 -3.60 -6.84 15.61
N ILE A 164 -2.87 -6.52 14.53
CA ILE A 164 -3.48 -6.23 13.22
C ILE A 164 -4.33 -7.38 12.67
N ASN A 165 -3.89 -8.64 12.86
CA ASN A 165 -4.64 -9.84 12.45
C ASN A 165 -6.06 -9.84 13.01
N ARG A 166 -6.18 -9.69 14.34
CA ARG A 166 -7.47 -9.75 15.03
C ARG A 166 -8.35 -8.56 14.67
N ILE A 167 -7.76 -7.37 14.50
CA ILE A 167 -8.49 -6.17 14.08
C ILE A 167 -9.11 -6.40 12.71
N VAL A 168 -8.31 -6.83 11.73
CA VAL A 168 -8.75 -7.05 10.36
C VAL A 168 -9.82 -8.14 10.27
N TRP A 169 -9.66 -9.27 10.97
CA TRP A 169 -10.66 -10.34 10.93
C TRP A 169 -12.03 -9.86 11.43
N ARG A 170 -12.06 -9.11 12.54
CA ARG A 170 -13.30 -8.52 13.07
C ARG A 170 -13.88 -7.47 12.14
N ALA A 171 -13.04 -6.63 11.54
CA ALA A 171 -13.48 -5.64 10.57
C ALA A 171 -14.14 -6.31 9.35
N CYS A 172 -13.57 -7.41 8.85
CA CYS A 172 -14.13 -8.17 7.74
C CYS A 172 -15.51 -8.77 8.07
N GLU A 173 -15.69 -9.30 9.28
CA GLU A 173 -17.01 -9.77 9.75
C GLU A 173 -18.01 -8.61 9.83
N GLN A 174 -17.60 -7.48 10.40
CA GLN A 174 -18.43 -6.29 10.59
C GLN A 174 -18.94 -5.69 9.27
N VAL A 175 -18.12 -5.70 8.20
CA VAL A 175 -18.52 -5.12 6.91
C VAL A 175 -19.29 -6.07 6.01
N ALA A 176 -19.50 -7.34 6.38
CA ALA A 176 -20.03 -8.35 5.46
C ALA A 176 -21.39 -7.98 4.85
N GLU A 177 -22.34 -7.50 5.67
CA GLU A 177 -23.66 -7.06 5.19
C GLU A 177 -23.57 -5.76 4.39
N ARG A 178 -22.75 -4.80 4.84
CA ARG A 178 -22.52 -3.53 4.15
C ARG A 178 -21.91 -3.73 2.77
N ALA A 179 -20.97 -4.67 2.63
CA ALA A 179 -20.36 -5.05 1.37
C ALA A 179 -21.39 -5.62 0.38
N GLN A 180 -22.37 -6.40 0.86
CA GLN A 180 -23.47 -6.89 0.02
C GLN A 180 -24.42 -5.77 -0.41
N ALA A 181 -24.76 -4.85 0.49
CA ALA A 181 -25.56 -3.67 0.16
C ALA A 181 -24.86 -2.79 -0.90
N PHE A 182 -23.57 -2.49 -0.69
CA PHE A 182 -22.72 -1.79 -1.65
C PHE A 182 -22.70 -2.52 -3.00
N ALA A 183 -22.52 -3.84 -3.01
CA ALA A 183 -22.49 -4.60 -4.25
C ALA A 183 -23.80 -4.48 -5.04
N GLN A 184 -24.96 -4.57 -4.39
CA GLN A 184 -26.24 -4.46 -5.09
C GLN A 184 -26.53 -3.05 -5.59
N GLU A 185 -26.15 -2.03 -4.82
CA GLU A 185 -26.36 -0.64 -5.21
C GLU A 185 -25.40 -0.20 -6.33
N TYR A 186 -24.14 -0.67 -6.33
CA TYR A 186 -23.09 -0.14 -7.22
C TYR A 186 -22.77 -1.03 -8.43
N LYS A 187 -23.42 -2.20 -8.59
CA LYS A 187 -23.10 -3.17 -9.66
C LYS A 187 -23.19 -2.60 -11.08
N ASP A 188 -24.13 -1.68 -11.32
CA ASP A 188 -24.41 -1.15 -12.65
C ASP A 188 -23.59 0.12 -12.97
N ASP A 189 -22.86 0.66 -12.00
CA ASP A 189 -22.06 1.87 -12.17
C ASP A 189 -20.91 1.66 -13.16
N LYS A 190 -20.67 2.70 -13.97
CA LYS A 190 -19.56 2.75 -14.94
C LYS A 190 -18.36 3.48 -14.40
N VAL A 191 -18.54 4.29 -13.36
CA VAL A 191 -17.49 5.01 -12.66
C VAL A 191 -17.70 4.85 -11.16
N ILE A 192 -16.63 4.65 -10.38
CA ILE A 192 -16.63 4.75 -8.93
C ILE A 192 -15.34 5.46 -8.53
N TYR A 193 -15.42 6.57 -7.81
CA TYR A 193 -14.24 7.28 -7.32
C TYR A 193 -13.83 6.73 -5.95
N THR A 194 -12.52 6.66 -5.69
CA THR A 194 -12.00 6.44 -4.34
C THR A 194 -11.47 7.74 -3.76
N VAL A 195 -11.70 7.99 -2.46
CA VAL A 195 -11.21 9.19 -1.77
C VAL A 195 -10.49 8.79 -0.49
N ALA A 196 -9.26 9.27 -0.28
CA ALA A 196 -8.43 8.92 0.88
C ALA A 196 -7.30 9.94 1.12
N SER A 197 -6.63 9.85 2.27
CA SER A 197 -5.41 10.63 2.56
C SER A 197 -4.37 9.81 3.34
N GLY A 198 -3.21 10.44 3.56
CA GLY A 198 -2.17 9.94 4.47
C GLY A 198 -1.56 8.60 4.07
N ALA A 199 -1.05 7.86 5.06
CA ALA A 199 -0.43 6.54 4.85
C ALA A 199 -1.40 5.50 4.28
N GLY A 200 -2.71 5.71 4.47
CA GLY A 200 -3.77 4.87 3.91
C GLY A 200 -4.03 5.10 2.41
N TYR A 201 -3.56 6.19 1.81
CA TYR A 201 -3.88 6.55 0.42
C TYR A 201 -3.57 5.44 -0.59
N GLY A 202 -2.48 4.69 -0.37
CA GLY A 202 -2.11 3.55 -1.21
C GLY A 202 -3.22 2.49 -1.34
N ALA A 203 -4.02 2.26 -0.29
CA ALA A 203 -5.10 1.27 -0.35
C ALA A 203 -6.24 1.72 -1.27
N ALA A 204 -6.62 3.00 -1.23
CA ALA A 204 -7.61 3.58 -2.13
C ALA A 204 -7.10 3.67 -3.59
N TYR A 205 -5.82 3.95 -3.77
CA TYR A 205 -5.18 3.91 -5.09
C TYR A 205 -5.20 2.49 -5.67
N LEU A 206 -4.81 1.50 -4.89
CA LEU A 206 -4.88 0.08 -5.27
C LEU A 206 -6.32 -0.31 -5.63
N GLN A 207 -7.29 0.07 -4.80
CA GLN A 207 -8.70 -0.22 -5.06
C GLN A 207 -9.16 0.37 -6.39
N SER A 208 -8.75 1.61 -6.71
CA SER A 208 -9.05 2.25 -7.99
C SER A 208 -8.43 1.50 -9.17
N ILE A 209 -7.09 1.36 -9.19
CA ILE A 209 -6.39 0.89 -10.41
C ILE A 209 -6.40 -0.62 -10.57
N CYS A 210 -6.32 -1.39 -9.48
CA CYS A 210 -6.22 -2.85 -9.51
C CYS A 210 -7.57 -3.52 -9.40
N ILE A 211 -8.54 -2.94 -8.67
CA ILE A 211 -9.84 -3.60 -8.50
C ILE A 211 -10.86 -3.05 -9.48
N PHE A 212 -11.18 -1.76 -9.38
CA PHE A 212 -12.20 -1.17 -10.24
C PHE A 212 -11.78 -1.19 -11.71
N MET A 213 -10.61 -0.66 -12.04
CA MET A 213 -10.16 -0.58 -13.44
C MET A 213 -9.73 -1.94 -14.00
N GLU A 214 -8.78 -2.63 -13.35
CA GLU A 214 -8.21 -3.88 -13.87
C GLU A 214 -9.16 -5.08 -13.75
N MET A 215 -9.75 -5.33 -12.57
CA MET A 215 -10.50 -6.55 -12.27
C MET A 215 -12.00 -6.46 -12.54
N GLN A 216 -12.56 -5.24 -12.62
CA GLN A 216 -14.01 -5.02 -12.77
C GLN A 216 -14.36 -4.18 -14.01
N TRP A 217 -13.38 -3.57 -14.67
CA TRP A 217 -13.58 -2.68 -15.82
C TRP A 217 -14.57 -1.54 -15.55
N ILE A 218 -14.49 -0.98 -14.34
CA ILE A 218 -15.17 0.22 -13.88
C ILE A 218 -14.17 1.38 -13.97
N HIS A 219 -14.57 2.51 -14.54
CA HIS A 219 -13.74 3.71 -14.53
C HIS A 219 -13.54 4.18 -13.08
N SER A 220 -12.33 4.63 -12.75
CA SER A 220 -12.03 5.09 -11.40
C SER A 220 -10.90 6.10 -11.43
N ALA A 221 -10.91 6.99 -10.44
CA ALA A 221 -9.77 7.79 -10.06
C ALA A 221 -9.66 7.79 -8.54
N CYS A 222 -8.44 7.70 -8.04
CA CYS A 222 -8.14 7.88 -6.62
C CYS A 222 -7.87 9.36 -6.37
N ILE A 223 -8.70 9.98 -5.54
CA ILE A 223 -8.64 11.41 -5.23
C ILE A 223 -8.09 11.56 -3.82
N HIS A 224 -7.04 12.36 -3.65
CA HIS A 224 -6.57 12.72 -2.32
C HIS A 224 -7.62 13.60 -1.62
N SER A 225 -8.00 13.29 -0.37
CA SER A 225 -9.06 14.02 0.37
C SER A 225 -8.79 15.53 0.47
N GLY A 226 -7.52 15.93 0.53
CA GLY A 226 -7.13 17.35 0.48
C GLY A 226 -7.30 17.97 -0.91
N GLU A 227 -6.86 17.25 -1.95
CA GLU A 227 -6.94 17.71 -3.34
C GLU A 227 -8.37 17.73 -3.86
N PHE A 228 -9.28 16.99 -3.23
CA PHE A 228 -10.71 16.98 -3.55
C PHE A 228 -11.27 18.40 -3.71
N PHE A 229 -10.88 19.34 -2.84
CA PHE A 229 -11.36 20.72 -2.85
C PHE A 229 -10.69 21.63 -3.90
N HIS A 230 -9.76 21.11 -4.70
CA HIS A 230 -8.96 21.88 -5.64
C HIS A 230 -9.25 21.46 -7.09
N GLY A 231 -10.51 21.12 -7.37
CA GLY A 231 -11.01 20.75 -8.70
C GLY A 231 -11.94 19.53 -8.67
N PRO A 232 -11.50 18.36 -8.16
CA PRO A 232 -12.27 17.12 -8.24
C PRO A 232 -13.68 17.18 -7.66
N PHE A 233 -13.92 17.93 -6.58
CA PHE A 233 -15.23 18.03 -5.94
C PHE A 233 -16.36 18.58 -6.85
N GLU A 234 -16.04 19.30 -7.93
CA GLU A 234 -17.03 19.81 -8.91
C GLU A 234 -17.78 18.69 -9.64
N ILE A 235 -17.22 17.47 -9.69
CA ILE A 235 -17.91 16.31 -10.26
C ILE A 235 -19.05 15.80 -9.36
N THR A 236 -19.11 16.26 -8.12
CA THR A 236 -20.05 15.74 -7.12
C THR A 236 -21.49 16.14 -7.44
N ASP A 237 -22.33 15.14 -7.65
CA ASP A 237 -23.78 15.30 -7.67
C ASP A 237 -24.48 14.17 -6.89
N ALA A 238 -25.82 14.11 -6.98
CA ALA A 238 -26.60 13.10 -6.28
C ALA A 238 -26.37 11.65 -6.78
N ASN A 239 -25.82 11.46 -7.99
CA ASN A 239 -25.67 10.15 -8.60
C ASN A 239 -24.22 9.66 -8.62
N THR A 240 -23.26 10.57 -8.39
CA THR A 240 -21.83 10.29 -8.44
C THR A 240 -21.41 9.38 -7.27
N PRO A 241 -20.91 8.17 -7.54
CA PRO A 241 -20.56 7.21 -6.50
C PRO A 241 -19.13 7.40 -5.98
N PHE A 242 -18.98 7.41 -4.65
CA PHE A 242 -17.71 7.49 -3.95
C PHE A 242 -17.54 6.33 -2.97
N LEU A 243 -16.42 5.61 -3.07
CA LEU A 243 -15.91 4.76 -1.98
C LEU A 243 -14.92 5.61 -1.16
N PHE A 244 -15.37 6.01 0.02
CA PHE A 244 -14.66 6.95 0.88
C PHE A 244 -13.90 6.21 1.99
N GLN A 245 -12.58 6.33 1.98
CA GLN A 245 -11.72 5.77 3.01
C GLN A 245 -11.51 6.81 4.12
N PHE A 246 -12.07 6.56 5.30
CA PHE A 246 -11.92 7.48 6.43
C PHE A 246 -10.84 6.97 7.39
N SER A 247 -9.64 7.53 7.26
CA SER A 247 -8.46 7.06 8.00
C SER A 247 -8.52 7.49 9.47
N GLU A 248 -7.81 6.76 10.34
CA GLU A 248 -7.57 7.16 11.73
C GLU A 248 -6.16 7.77 11.87
N GLY A 249 -5.99 8.67 12.84
CA GLY A 249 -4.74 9.37 13.09
C GLY A 249 -4.69 10.78 12.50
N ASN A 250 -3.51 11.21 12.09
CA ASN A 250 -3.17 12.61 11.86
C ASN A 250 -3.88 13.22 10.63
N THR A 251 -4.16 12.43 9.60
CA THR A 251 -4.83 12.94 8.39
C THR A 251 -6.36 12.84 8.46
N ARG A 252 -6.92 12.34 9.55
CA ARG A 252 -8.38 12.17 9.71
C ARG A 252 -9.15 13.48 9.53
N ALA A 253 -8.63 14.61 10.01
CA ALA A 253 -9.29 15.91 9.83
C ALA A 253 -9.41 16.33 8.34
N VAL A 254 -8.46 15.91 7.50
CA VAL A 254 -8.50 16.14 6.05
C VAL A 254 -9.63 15.33 5.42
N ASP A 255 -9.74 14.06 5.80
CA ASP A 255 -10.82 13.16 5.37
C ASP A 255 -12.18 13.68 5.85
N GLU A 256 -12.29 14.12 7.11
CA GLU A 256 -13.54 14.60 7.69
C GLU A 256 -14.10 15.80 6.93
N ARG A 257 -13.23 16.73 6.50
CA ARG A 257 -13.62 17.87 5.68
C ARG A 257 -14.26 17.41 4.37
N ALA A 258 -13.61 16.50 3.63
CA ALA A 258 -14.10 15.96 2.37
C ALA A 258 -15.42 15.19 2.55
N LEU A 259 -15.51 14.35 3.58
CA LEU A 259 -16.70 13.59 3.89
C LEU A 259 -17.89 14.49 4.25
N ASN A 260 -17.67 15.57 5.00
CA ASN A 260 -18.72 16.53 5.34
C ASN A 260 -19.29 17.24 4.10
N PHE A 261 -18.43 17.57 3.14
CA PHE A 261 -18.89 18.09 1.85
C PHE A 261 -19.74 17.06 1.09
N LEU A 262 -19.23 15.83 0.96
CA LEU A 262 -19.93 14.75 0.27
C LEU A 262 -21.30 14.46 0.92
N LYS A 263 -21.38 14.40 2.26
CA LYS A 263 -22.66 14.22 2.97
C LYS A 263 -23.68 15.33 2.68
N LYS A 264 -23.21 16.56 2.39
CA LYS A 264 -24.08 17.68 2.07
C LYS A 264 -24.56 17.64 0.62
N TYR A 265 -23.67 17.38 -0.34
CA TYR A 265 -23.96 17.56 -1.77
C TYR A 265 -24.05 16.26 -2.58
N GLY A 266 -23.36 15.20 -2.16
CA GLY A 266 -23.47 13.86 -2.73
C GLY A 266 -24.56 13.02 -2.05
N ARG A 267 -24.90 11.88 -2.63
CA ARG A 267 -25.85 10.92 -2.04
C ARG A 267 -25.37 9.47 -2.04
N ARG A 268 -24.43 9.12 -2.92
CA ARG A 268 -23.93 7.75 -3.09
C ARG A 268 -22.51 7.65 -2.57
N ILE A 269 -22.40 7.41 -1.26
CA ILE A 269 -21.11 7.42 -0.54
C ILE A 269 -21.04 6.19 0.35
N GLU A 270 -20.15 5.26 0.03
CA GLU A 270 -19.80 4.15 0.92
C GLU A 270 -18.60 4.56 1.77
N VAL A 271 -18.80 4.74 3.08
CA VAL A 271 -17.74 5.23 4.00
C VAL A 271 -17.13 4.06 4.77
N VAL A 272 -15.90 3.68 4.46
CA VAL A 272 -15.17 2.66 5.24
C VAL A 272 -14.31 3.39 6.27
N ASP A 273 -14.69 3.36 7.55
CA ASP A 273 -14.03 4.11 8.63
C ASP A 273 -13.12 3.23 9.49
N ALA A 274 -11.81 3.51 9.48
CA ALA A 274 -10.83 2.78 10.27
C ALA A 274 -11.13 2.79 11.78
N LYS A 275 -11.69 3.90 12.28
CA LYS A 275 -12.08 4.05 13.69
C LYS A 275 -13.20 3.09 14.05
N GLU A 276 -14.23 3.05 13.21
CA GLU A 276 -15.39 2.14 13.35
C GLU A 276 -14.95 0.68 13.30
N LEU A 277 -13.94 0.37 12.49
CA LEU A 277 -13.41 -0.98 12.26
C LEU A 277 -12.34 -1.39 13.27
N GLY A 278 -12.18 -0.64 14.37
CA GLY A 278 -11.37 -1.04 15.52
C GLY A 278 -9.88 -0.72 15.43
N LEU A 279 -9.44 0.07 14.45
CA LEU A 279 -8.03 0.45 14.34
C LEU A 279 -7.54 1.24 15.56
N SER A 280 -8.43 1.98 16.22
CA SER A 280 -8.13 2.78 17.44
C SER A 280 -7.68 1.95 18.65
N THR A 281 -7.62 0.61 18.54
CA THR A 281 -6.97 -0.26 19.52
C THR A 281 -5.44 -0.26 19.43
N ILE A 282 -4.89 0.23 18.31
CA ILE A 282 -3.47 0.53 18.11
C ILE A 282 -3.18 1.92 18.69
N LYS A 283 -2.01 2.08 19.32
CA LYS A 283 -1.62 3.35 19.94
C LYS A 283 -1.51 4.47 18.91
N THR A 284 -1.93 5.67 19.30
CA THR A 284 -1.97 6.86 18.45
C THR A 284 -0.60 7.30 17.92
N THR A 285 0.48 6.91 18.58
CA THR A 285 1.87 7.15 18.15
C THR A 285 2.21 6.46 16.81
N VAL A 286 1.54 5.35 16.49
CA VAL A 286 1.85 4.51 15.33
C VAL A 286 0.64 4.19 14.44
N ILE A 287 -0.57 4.57 14.85
CA ILE A 287 -1.82 4.17 14.20
C ILE A 287 -1.91 4.54 12.72
N ASP A 288 -1.33 5.69 12.33
CA ASP A 288 -1.33 6.18 10.94
C ASP A 288 -0.88 5.08 9.97
N TYR A 289 0.18 4.35 10.32
CA TYR A 289 0.88 3.41 9.46
C TYR A 289 0.12 2.10 9.23
N PHE A 290 -0.90 1.81 10.05
CA PHE A 290 -1.70 0.60 9.94
C PHE A 290 -2.98 0.77 9.11
N ASN A 291 -3.36 2.01 8.75
CA ASN A 291 -4.56 2.28 7.95
C ASN A 291 -4.56 1.47 6.64
N HIS A 292 -3.47 1.50 5.88
CA HIS A 292 -3.39 0.76 4.62
C HIS A 292 -3.61 -0.74 4.83
N SER A 293 -3.00 -1.35 5.85
CA SER A 293 -3.16 -2.80 6.08
C SER A 293 -4.60 -3.14 6.43
N LEU A 294 -5.28 -2.32 7.23
CA LEU A 294 -6.71 -2.49 7.48
C LEU A 294 -7.53 -2.46 6.19
N PHE A 295 -7.46 -1.36 5.44
CA PHE A 295 -8.30 -1.16 4.24
C PHE A 295 -8.01 -2.18 3.15
N ASN A 296 -6.72 -2.48 2.91
CA ASN A 296 -6.29 -3.48 1.92
C ASN A 296 -6.88 -4.87 2.19
N ASN A 297 -7.22 -5.18 3.45
CA ASN A 297 -7.78 -6.47 3.83
C ASN A 297 -9.30 -6.46 4.07
N VAL A 298 -9.89 -5.28 4.27
CA VAL A 298 -11.35 -5.10 4.33
C VAL A 298 -11.97 -5.00 2.94
N TYR A 299 -11.35 -4.28 2.00
CA TYR A 299 -11.85 -4.14 0.63
C TYR A 299 -12.10 -5.47 -0.10
N PRO A 300 -11.31 -6.54 0.06
CA PRO A 300 -11.63 -7.86 -0.49
C PRO A 300 -13.03 -8.39 -0.16
N VAL A 301 -13.65 -7.99 0.96
CA VAL A 301 -15.06 -8.34 1.27
C VAL A 301 -16.00 -7.63 0.29
N TYR A 302 -15.84 -6.31 0.11
CA TYR A 302 -16.57 -5.51 -0.88
C TYR A 302 -16.33 -5.99 -2.31
N ASN A 303 -15.09 -6.31 -2.64
CA ASN A 303 -14.67 -6.68 -3.99
C ASN A 303 -15.29 -8.01 -4.43
N ARG A 304 -15.35 -9.00 -3.52
CA ARG A 304 -16.00 -10.28 -3.79
C ARG A 304 -17.51 -10.12 -3.98
N ALA A 305 -18.16 -9.37 -3.08
CA ALA A 305 -19.59 -9.10 -3.19
C ALA A 305 -19.94 -8.37 -4.51
N LEU A 306 -19.17 -7.34 -4.87
CA LEU A 306 -19.38 -6.59 -6.12
C LEU A 306 -19.16 -7.46 -7.35
N ALA A 307 -18.07 -8.24 -7.37
CA ALA A 307 -17.78 -9.15 -8.48
C ALA A 307 -18.89 -10.20 -8.69
N GLU A 308 -19.45 -10.73 -7.60
CA GLU A 308 -20.60 -11.65 -7.63
C GLU A 308 -21.85 -10.96 -8.17
N ALA A 309 -22.22 -9.80 -7.63
CA ALA A 309 -23.40 -9.04 -8.07
C ALA A 309 -23.33 -8.61 -9.54
N ARG A 310 -22.11 -8.35 -10.05
CA ARG A 310 -21.84 -7.99 -11.45
C ARG A 310 -21.64 -9.19 -12.37
N GLN A 311 -21.60 -10.41 -11.82
CA GLN A 311 -21.22 -11.62 -12.55
C GLN A 311 -19.91 -11.47 -13.32
N HIS A 312 -18.95 -10.74 -12.72
CA HIS A 312 -17.67 -10.39 -13.32
C HIS A 312 -16.55 -10.83 -12.37
N PRO A 313 -16.02 -12.07 -12.48
CA PRO A 313 -14.99 -12.58 -11.58
C PRO A 313 -13.76 -11.67 -11.51
N LEU A 314 -13.16 -11.52 -10.32
CA LEU A 314 -11.95 -10.69 -10.11
C LEU A 314 -10.73 -11.21 -10.89
N THR A 315 -10.75 -12.44 -11.38
CA THR A 315 -9.71 -13.02 -12.26
C THR A 315 -9.86 -12.62 -13.72
N THR A 316 -10.97 -11.96 -14.09
CA THR A 316 -11.25 -11.59 -15.48
C THR A 316 -10.22 -10.59 -16.00
N ARG A 317 -9.58 -10.93 -17.12
CA ARG A 317 -8.66 -10.05 -17.86
C ARG A 317 -8.96 -10.15 -19.35
N ARG A 318 -8.75 -9.07 -20.09
CA ARG A 318 -8.77 -9.08 -21.57
C ARG A 318 -7.40 -8.85 -22.20
N TYR A 319 -6.46 -8.23 -21.46
CA TYR A 319 -5.11 -7.92 -21.94
C TYR A 319 -4.01 -8.60 -21.11
N MET A 320 -3.96 -8.31 -19.81
CA MET A 320 -2.94 -8.86 -18.91
C MET A 320 -2.89 -10.40 -18.98
N TRP A 321 -1.70 -10.93 -19.26
CA TRP A 321 -1.42 -12.37 -19.47
C TRP A 321 -2.13 -13.02 -20.67
N LYS A 322 -2.67 -12.23 -21.61
CA LYS A 322 -3.37 -12.71 -22.81
C LYS A 322 -2.81 -12.18 -24.12
N VAL A 323 -2.20 -10.99 -24.11
CA VAL A 323 -1.62 -10.33 -25.29
C VAL A 323 -0.25 -9.73 -24.95
N GLU A 324 0.54 -9.44 -25.98
CA GLU A 324 1.80 -8.70 -25.88
C GLU A 324 1.55 -7.18 -25.78
N TYR A 325 2.42 -6.46 -25.06
CA TYR A 325 2.39 -5.01 -24.88
C TYR A 325 3.78 -4.48 -24.50
#